data_AF-A0A3B1BMA5-F1
#
_entry.id   AF-A0A3B1BMA5-F1
#
_cell.length_a   1.000
_cell.length_b   1.000
_cell.length_c   1.000
_cell.angle_alpha   90.00
_cell.angle_beta   90.00
_cell.angle_gamma   90.00
#
_symmetry.space_group_name_H-M   'P 1'
#
loop_
_entity.id
_entity.type
_entity.pdbx_description
1 polymer ?
#
loop_
_entity_poly.entity_id
_entity_poly.type
_entity_poly.pdbx_seq_one_letter_code
_entity_poly.pdbx_strand_id
1 'polypeptide(L)' 'MAKKQTFADKAKGKVHAAKITVKYVKTIKTESGSYKFNEKFVKLDDVSQVTTLK' A
#
# COMPACT_ATOMS: atom_id res chain seq x y z
N MET A 1 -11.05 20.71 -29.42
CA MET A 1 -10.35 21.73 -28.59
C MET A 1 -10.13 21.15 -27.20
N ALA A 2 -8.92 20.71 -26.86
CA ALA A 2 -8.62 20.27 -25.50
C ALA A 2 -8.65 21.50 -24.58
N LYS A 3 -9.60 21.54 -23.64
CA LYS A 3 -9.69 22.64 -22.67
C LYS A 3 -8.38 22.70 -21.88
N LYS A 4 -7.77 23.90 -21.76
CA LYS A 4 -6.52 24.14 -21.04
C LYS A 4 -6.78 23.95 -19.54
N GLN A 5 -6.59 22.73 -19.05
CA GLN A 5 -6.75 22.40 -17.63
C GLN A 5 -5.60 23.02 -16.84
N THR A 6 -5.92 23.84 -15.83
CA THR A 6 -4.89 24.47 -14.99
C THR A 6 -4.35 23.49 -13.94
N PHE A 7 -3.16 23.77 -13.39
CA PHE A 7 -2.60 22.98 -12.30
C PHE A 7 -3.49 23.01 -11.05
N ALA A 8 -4.13 24.15 -10.78
CA ALA A 8 -5.08 24.29 -9.69
C ALA A 8 -6.29 23.35 -9.86
N ASP A 9 -6.80 23.19 -11.09
CA ASP A 9 -7.91 22.26 -11.38
C ASP A 9 -7.50 20.80 -11.22
N LYS A 10 -6.24 20.45 -11.50
CA LYS A 10 -5.69 19.10 -11.28
C LYS A 10 -5.47 18.79 -9.80
N ALA A 11 -5.09 19.79 -9.00
CA ALA A 11 -4.84 19.64 -7.57
C ALA A 11 -6.14 19.35 -6.79
N LYS A 12 -7.25 20.00 -7.17
CA LYS A 12 -8.57 19.81 -6.52
C LYS A 12 -9.15 18.40 -6.68
N GLY A 13 -8.79 17.69 -7.75
CA GLY A 13 -9.29 16.33 -8.01
C GLY A 13 -8.51 15.21 -7.30
N LYS A 14 -7.41 15.51 -6.60
CA LYS A 14 -6.48 14.51 -6.06
C LYS A 14 -6.26 14.58 -4.56
N VAL A 15 -7.25 15.00 -3.78
CA VAL A 15 -7.26 14.66 -2.35
C VAL A 15 -7.76 13.22 -2.21
N HIS A 16 -7.02 12.27 -2.79
CA HIS A 16 -7.12 10.89 -2.32
C HIS A 16 -6.53 10.90 -0.93
N ALA A 17 -7.30 10.46 0.08
CA ALA A 17 -6.77 10.19 1.41
C ALA A 17 -5.45 9.44 1.24
N ALA A 18 -4.38 9.93 1.87
CA ALA A 18 -3.05 9.35 1.71
C ALA A 18 -3.09 7.90 2.20
N LYS A 19 -3.17 6.95 1.26
CA LYS A 19 -3.19 5.53 1.60
C LYS A 19 -1.81 5.11 2.07
N ILE A 20 -1.78 4.39 3.17
CA ILE A 20 -0.55 3.99 3.83
C ILE A 20 -0.10 2.69 3.19
N THR A 21 1.06 2.72 2.54
CA THR A 21 1.62 1.50 1.93
C THR A 21 2.65 0.90 2.88
N VAL A 22 2.39 -0.32 3.34
CA VAL A 22 3.28 -1.06 4.25
C VAL A 22 3.85 -2.30 3.57
N LYS A 23 5.10 -2.63 3.89
CA LYS A 23 5.73 -3.89 3.49
C LYS A 23 5.45 -4.93 4.58
N TYR A 24 4.64 -5.92 4.27
CA TYR A 24 4.35 -7.04 5.16
C TYR A 24 5.31 -8.19 4.85
N VAL A 25 6.06 -8.62 5.86
CA VAL A 25 7.05 -9.70 5.76
C VAL A 25 6.61 -10.83 6.68
N LYS A 26 6.34 -12.01 6.10
CA LYS A 26 5.95 -13.22 6.83
C LYS A 26 6.98 -14.31 6.66
N THR A 27 7.41 -14.90 7.77
CA THR A 27 8.29 -16.06 7.75
C THR A 27 7.49 -17.34 7.48
N ILE A 28 7.99 -18.18 6.60
CA ILE A 28 7.43 -19.48 6.24
C ILE A 28 8.49 -20.54 6.53
N LYS A 29 8.13 -21.55 7.32
CA LYS A 29 8.97 -22.74 7.52
C LYS A 29 8.77 -23.66 6.32
N THR A 30 9.86 -24.00 5.66
CA THR A 30 9.87 -24.94 4.53
C THR A 30 9.92 -26.38 5.04
N GLU A 31 9.52 -27.32 4.20
CA GLU A 31 9.59 -28.76 4.51
C GLU A 31 11.01 -29.23 4.86
N SER A 32 12.02 -28.61 4.25
CA SER A 32 13.44 -28.85 4.55
C SER A 32 13.93 -28.22 5.85
N GLY A 33 13.04 -27.63 6.65
CA GLY A 33 13.37 -27.02 7.95
C GLY A 33 13.98 -25.62 7.87
N SER A 34 14.29 -25.12 6.67
CA SER A 34 14.76 -23.75 6.47
C SER A 34 13.61 -22.72 6.55
N TYR A 35 13.93 -21.48 6.91
CA TYR A 35 12.97 -20.37 6.91
C TYR A 35 13.13 -19.49 5.67
N LYS A 36 12.01 -19.18 5.03
CA LYS A 36 11.94 -18.21 3.92
C LYS A 36 11.05 -17.04 4.32
N PHE A 37 11.28 -15.88 3.71
CA PHE A 37 10.47 -14.69 3.93
C PHE A 37 9.60 -14.43 2.72
N ASN A 38 8.29 -14.34 2.94
CA ASN A 38 7.31 -13.94 1.94
C ASN A 38 6.98 -12.46 2.18
N GLU A 39 7.27 -11.63 1.18
CA GLU A 39 7.11 -10.18 1.26
C GLU A 39 6.00 -9.72 0.32
N LYS A 40 5.09 -8.88 0.82
CA LYS A 40 4.06 -8.23 0.01
C LYS A 40 3.87 -6.77 0.43
N PHE A 41 3.56 -5.91 -0.53
CA PHE A 41 3.14 -4.54 -0.24
C PHE A 41 1.62 -4.50 -0.11
N VAL A 42 1.13 -3.93 0.98
CA VAL A 42 -0.30 -3.77 1.26
C VAL A 42 -0.62 -2.29 1.39
N LYS A 43 -1.71 -1.86 0.76
CA LYS A 43 -2.26 -0.52 0.94
C LYS A 43 -3.33 -0.58 2.03
N LEU A 44 -3.17 0.24 3.05
CA LEU A 44 -4.09 0.39 4.16
C LEU A 44 -4.72 1.78 4.09
N ASP A 45 -5.94 1.89 4.59
CA ASP A 45 -6.61 3.18 4.72
C ASP A 45 -6.21 3.87 6.04
N ASP A 46 -5.85 3.09 7.08
CA ASP A 46 -5.35 3.58 8.37
C ASP A 46 -4.24 2.67 8.94
N VAL A 47 -3.31 3.24 9.72
CA VAL A 47 -2.20 2.49 10.33
C VAL A 47 -2.68 1.40 11.28
N SER A 48 -3.76 1.64 12.03
CA SER A 48 -4.29 0.69 13.03
C SER A 48 -4.69 -0.67 12.43
N GLN A 49 -4.98 -0.71 11.12
CA GLN A 49 -5.36 -1.91 10.39
C GLN A 49 -4.21 -2.93 10.23
N VAL A 50 -2.96 -2.58 10.54
CA VAL A 50 -1.81 -3.53 10.47
C VAL A 50 -2.04 -4.81 11.28
N THR A 51 -2.82 -4.75 12.36
CA THR A 51 -3.16 -5.89 13.23
C THR A 51 -4.04 -6.94 12.54
N THR A 52 -4.68 -6.58 11.43
CA THR A 52 -5.52 -7.50 10.65
C THR A 52 -4.73 -8.33 9.63
N LEU A 53 -3.44 -8.02 9.41
CA LEU A 53 -2.57 -8.70 8.44
C LEU A 53 -2.08 -10.05 9.01
N LYS A 54 -2.34 -11.15 8.29
CA LYS A 54 -1.96 -12.52 8.65
C LYS A 54 -1.12 -13.21 7.57
#